data_AF-A0AAU9R9X9-F1
#
_entry.id   AF-A0AAU9R9X9-F1
#
_cell.length_a   1.000
_cell.length_b   1.000
_cell.length_c   1.000
_cell.angle_alpha   90.00
_cell.angle_beta   90.00
_cell.angle_gamma   90.00
#
_symmetry.space_group_name_H-M   'P 1'
#
loop_
_entity.id
_entity.type
_entity.pdbx_description
1 polymer ?
#
loop_
_entity_poly.entity_id
_entity_poly.type
_entity_poly.pdbx_seq_one_letter_code
_entity_poly.pdbx_strand_id
1 'polypeptide(L)'
;MNKPSSHYLVVIEMVLMLTMISMSQATSNVHPLILVPGNGGNQLEARLDRDYKPDSVWCSSWLYPIRKKSGGWFRLWFDPTVLLSPFTKCFNERMMLCYDADLDDYQNAPGVQTRVSHFGSTKSLLYLDPSLRYSLYSSNIICY
;
A
#
# COMPACT_ATOMS: atom_id res chain seq x y z
N MET A 1 45.64 24.27 46.60
CA MET A 1 44.95 23.95 45.33
C MET A 1 45.92 23.17 44.47
N ASN A 2 45.80 21.84 44.44
CA ASN A 2 46.77 20.98 43.75
C ASN A 2 46.43 20.93 42.26
N LYS A 3 47.33 21.45 41.42
CA LYS A 3 47.19 21.40 39.97
C LYS A 3 47.25 19.92 39.54
N PRO A 4 46.27 19.40 38.79
CA PRO A 4 46.27 18.01 38.36
C PRO A 4 47.55 17.73 37.55
N SER A 5 48.18 16.59 37.83
CA SER A 5 49.39 16.17 37.12
C SER A 5 49.09 15.97 35.64
N SER A 6 50.01 16.40 34.77
CA SER A 6 49.88 16.37 33.31
C SER A 6 49.47 15.00 32.77
N HIS A 7 49.85 13.92 33.44
CA HIS A 7 49.48 12.56 33.06
C HIS A 7 47.98 12.28 33.21
N TYR A 8 47.30 12.85 34.21
CA TYR A 8 45.86 12.68 34.39
C TYR A 8 45.05 13.37 33.30
N LEU A 9 45.51 14.53 32.84
CA LEU A 9 44.88 15.26 31.74
C LEU A 9 44.98 14.46 30.43
N VAL A 10 46.15 13.89 30.15
CA VAL A 10 46.37 13.04 28.96
C VAL A 10 45.52 11.77 28.98
N VAL A 11 45.35 11.15 30.15
CA VAL A 11 44.49 9.96 30.28
C VAL A 11 43.03 10.33 30.06
N ILE A 12 42.56 11.46 30.58
CA ILE A 12 41.18 11.94 30.37
C ILE A 12 40.95 12.21 28.88
N GLU A 13 41.87 12.88 28.19
CA GLU A 13 41.77 13.13 26.75
C GLU A 13 41.74 11.82 25.94
N MET A 14 42.59 10.84 26.26
CA MET A 14 42.56 9.54 25.61
C MET A 14 41.24 8.80 25.82
N VAL A 15 40.69 8.82 27.04
CA VAL A 15 39.40 8.18 27.33
C VAL A 15 38.27 8.88 26.58
N LEU A 16 38.27 10.22 26.54
CA LEU A 16 37.29 10.99 25.78
C LEU A 16 37.37 10.67 24.27
N MET A 17 38.57 10.61 23.70
CA MET A 17 38.78 10.24 22.30
C MET A 17 38.30 8.82 22.01
N LEU A 18 38.59 7.84 22.88
CA LEU A 18 38.12 6.46 22.75
C LEU A 18 36.60 6.33 22.83
N THR A 19 35.94 7.12 23.69
CA THR A 19 34.47 7.16 23.77
C THR A 19 33.83 7.79 22.54
N MET A 20 34.47 8.79 21.92
CA MET A 20 33.96 9.39 20.70
C MET A 20 34.12 8.45 19.48
N ILE A 21 35.18 7.64 19.45
CA ILE A 21 35.42 6.60 18.43
C ILE A 21 34.44 5.42 18.58
N SER A 22 34.07 5.03 19.80
CA SER A 22 33.07 3.97 19.99
C SER A 22 31.64 4.41 19.64
N MET A 23 31.38 5.73 19.66
CA MET A 23 30.12 6.33 19.23
C MET A 23 30.09 6.75 17.75
N SER A 24 31.18 6.60 16.99
CA SER A 24 31.18 6.75 15.53
C SER A 24 30.53 5.52 14.87
N GLN A 25 29.22 5.45 15.09
CA GLN A 25 28.15 4.92 14.26
C GLN A 25 28.50 3.72 13.38
N ALA A 26 27.92 2.57 13.75
CA ALA A 26 27.54 1.57 12.76
C ALA A 26 26.65 2.26 11.71
N THR A 27 27.21 2.51 10.53
CA THR A 27 26.41 2.81 9.35
C THR A 27 25.53 1.59 9.11
N SER A 28 24.25 1.66 9.43
CA SER A 28 23.33 0.63 8.99
C SER A 28 23.32 0.70 7.45
N ASN A 29 23.97 -0.29 6.82
CA ASN A 29 23.96 -0.46 5.36
C ASN A 29 22.56 -0.89 4.91
N VAL A 30 21.57 -0.01 5.07
CA VAL A 30 20.22 -0.23 4.60
C VAL A 30 20.15 0.33 3.19
N HIS A 31 20.04 -0.57 2.22
CA HIS A 31 19.85 -0.20 0.83
C HIS A 31 18.36 0.06 0.57
N PRO A 32 17.99 1.13 -0.15
CA PRO A 32 16.60 1.37 -0.49
C PRO A 32 16.10 0.26 -1.42
N LEU A 33 14.96 -0.32 -1.07
CA LEU A 33 14.28 -1.35 -1.85
C LEU A 33 12.95 -0.82 -2.37
N ILE A 34 12.69 -1.01 -3.66
CA ILE A 34 11.41 -0.70 -4.29
C ILE A 34 10.71 -2.01 -4.60
N LEU A 35 9.51 -2.19 -4.04
CA LEU A 35 8.68 -3.37 -4.29
C LEU A 35 7.68 -3.05 -5.40
N VAL A 36 7.73 -3.83 -6.48
CA VAL A 36 6.78 -3.76 -7.60
C VAL A 36 5.94 -5.04 -7.57
N PRO A 37 4.64 -4.97 -7.21
CA PRO A 37 3.79 -6.15 -7.19
C PRO A 37 3.47 -6.64 -8.61
N GLY A 38 3.22 -7.94 -8.73
CA GLY A 38 2.61 -8.52 -9.94
C GLY A 38 1.12 -8.17 -10.08
N ASN A 39 0.49 -8.72 -11.12
CA ASN A 39 -0.94 -8.51 -11.38
C ASN A 39 -1.80 -8.93 -10.18
N GLY A 40 -2.71 -8.05 -9.75
CA GLY A 40 -3.57 -8.26 -8.59
C GLY A 40 -2.85 -8.25 -7.24
N GLY A 41 -1.54 -7.98 -7.20
CA GLY A 41 -0.72 -8.00 -5.98
C GLY A 41 -0.82 -6.73 -5.13
N ASN A 42 -1.73 -5.81 -5.43
CA ASN A 42 -1.95 -4.59 -4.67
C ASN A 42 -3.45 -4.29 -4.51
N GLN A 43 -3.82 -3.54 -3.48
CA GLN A 43 -5.20 -3.07 -3.31
C GLN A 43 -5.58 -1.93 -4.28
N LEU A 44 -6.69 -2.12 -5.00
CA LEU A 44 -7.31 -1.12 -5.88
C LEU A 44 -8.60 -0.58 -5.25
N GLU A 45 -8.82 0.72 -5.37
CA GLU A 45 -10.05 1.37 -4.97
C GLU A 45 -10.81 1.89 -6.18
N ALA A 46 -12.13 1.99 -6.04
CA ALA A 46 -12.97 2.66 -7.00
C ALA A 46 -13.97 3.61 -6.35
N ARG A 47 -14.46 4.54 -7.15
CA ARG A 47 -15.56 5.45 -6.85
C ARG A 47 -16.49 5.48 -8.06
N LEU A 48 -17.79 5.46 -7.79
CA LEU A 48 -18.82 5.56 -8.81
C LEU A 48 -19.39 6.97 -8.80
N ASP A 49 -19.48 7.61 -9.96
CA ASP A 49 -20.12 8.90 -10.11
C ASP A 49 -21.56 8.77 -10.65
N ARG A 50 -22.10 9.87 -11.19
CA ARG A 50 -23.49 9.95 -11.66
C ARG A 50 -23.71 9.26 -13.00
N ASP A 51 -22.66 9.07 -13.79
CA ASP A 51 -22.73 8.46 -15.12
C ASP A 51 -22.68 6.93 -15.04
N TYR A 52 -22.41 6.37 -13.86
CA TYR A 52 -22.43 4.94 -13.64
C TYR A 52 -23.86 4.38 -13.74
N LYS A 53 -24.07 3.54 -14.77
CA LYS A 53 -25.34 2.86 -15.04
C LYS A 53 -25.17 1.36 -14.81
N PRO A 54 -25.63 0.82 -13.67
CA PRO A 54 -25.48 -0.61 -13.39
C PRO A 54 -26.45 -1.44 -14.24
N ASP A 55 -25.99 -2.58 -14.76
CA ASP A 55 -26.87 -3.50 -15.50
C ASP A 55 -27.84 -4.26 -14.57
N SER A 56 -27.62 -4.20 -13.27
CA SER A 56 -28.39 -4.92 -12.26
C SER A 56 -28.55 -4.08 -11.00
N VAL A 57 -29.70 -4.19 -10.34
CA VAL A 57 -29.98 -3.53 -9.07
C VAL A 57 -28.94 -3.91 -8.00
N TRP A 58 -28.46 -5.16 -8.02
CA TRP A 58 -27.40 -5.66 -7.14
C TRP A 58 -26.07 -4.91 -7.30
N CYS A 59 -25.84 -4.29 -8.45
CA CYS A 59 -24.65 -3.49 -8.75
C CYS A 59 -24.88 -1.99 -8.55
N SER A 60 -26.05 -1.59 -8.03
CA SER A 60 -26.27 -0.19 -7.69
C SER A 60 -25.34 0.25 -6.57
N SER A 61 -24.83 1.47 -6.67
CA SER A 61 -23.94 2.08 -5.67
C SER A 61 -24.60 2.13 -4.28
N TRP A 62 -25.93 2.16 -4.18
CA TRP A 62 -26.67 2.15 -2.92
C TRP A 62 -26.68 0.78 -2.23
N LEU A 63 -26.77 -0.34 -2.99
CA LEU A 63 -26.79 -1.69 -2.42
C LEU A 63 -25.39 -2.28 -2.25
N TYR A 64 -24.51 -2.07 -3.21
CA TYR A 64 -23.18 -2.65 -3.21
C TYR A 64 -22.14 -1.70 -3.81
N PRO A 65 -21.00 -1.46 -3.14
CA PRO A 65 -20.58 -2.09 -1.89
C PRO A 65 -21.19 -1.43 -0.65
N ILE A 66 -21.36 -2.23 0.40
CA ILE A 66 -21.96 -1.83 1.69
C ILE A 66 -21.10 -0.77 2.39
N ARG A 67 -19.77 -0.86 2.25
CA ARG A 67 -18.81 0.02 2.95
C ARG A 67 -18.09 0.92 1.95
N LYS A 68 -18.20 2.23 2.18
CA LYS A 68 -17.46 3.27 1.47
C LYS A 68 -16.68 4.13 2.45
N LYS A 69 -15.49 4.54 2.04
CA LYS A 69 -14.65 5.54 2.68
C LYS A 69 -15.15 6.95 2.33
N SER A 70 -14.51 7.95 2.96
CA SER A 70 -14.74 9.36 2.63
C SER A 70 -14.60 9.61 1.12
N GLY A 71 -15.47 10.48 0.59
CA GLY A 71 -15.51 10.80 -0.83
C GLY A 71 -16.05 9.70 -1.73
N GLY A 72 -16.64 8.63 -1.17
CA GLY A 72 -17.32 7.57 -1.94
C GLY A 72 -16.40 6.46 -2.46
N TRP A 73 -15.13 6.48 -2.07
CA TRP A 73 -14.17 5.43 -2.45
C TRP A 73 -14.43 4.13 -1.70
N PHE A 74 -14.32 3.00 -2.37
CA PHE A 74 -14.41 1.67 -1.76
C PHE A 74 -13.32 0.77 -2.33
N ARG A 75 -13.06 -0.36 -1.65
CA ARG A 75 -12.12 -1.35 -2.17
C ARG A 75 -12.77 -2.09 -3.34
N LEU A 76 -12.21 -1.92 -4.52
CA LEU A 76 -12.60 -2.69 -5.71
C LEU A 76 -11.85 -4.02 -5.75
N TRP A 77 -10.59 -4.03 -5.34
CA TRP A 77 -9.76 -5.23 -5.27
C TRP A 77 -8.83 -5.23 -4.04
N PHE A 78 -8.67 -6.29 -3.27
CA PHE A 78 -9.47 -7.52 -3.26
C PHE A 78 -10.56 -7.46 -2.18
N ASP A 79 -11.80 -7.77 -2.54
CA ASP A 79 -12.90 -8.02 -1.60
C ASP A 79 -13.48 -9.42 -1.91
N PRO A 80 -13.43 -10.38 -0.97
CA PRO A 80 -13.89 -11.75 -1.22
C PRO A 80 -15.33 -11.86 -1.71
N THR A 81 -16.18 -10.89 -1.38
CA THR A 81 -17.58 -10.87 -1.82
C THR A 81 -17.71 -10.81 -3.34
N VAL A 82 -16.72 -10.26 -4.05
CA VAL A 82 -16.72 -10.20 -5.53
C VAL A 82 -16.61 -11.58 -6.18
N LEU A 83 -16.18 -12.61 -5.45
CA LEU A 83 -16.12 -13.99 -5.96
C LEU A 83 -17.48 -14.70 -5.94
N LEU A 84 -18.50 -14.08 -5.35
CA LEU A 84 -19.82 -14.67 -5.18
C LEU A 84 -20.85 -13.97 -6.05
N SER A 85 -21.73 -14.75 -6.68
CA SER A 85 -22.91 -14.22 -7.38
C SER A 85 -23.87 -13.57 -6.38
N PRO A 86 -24.50 -12.42 -6.71
CA PRO A 86 -24.45 -11.71 -7.99
C PRO A 86 -23.30 -10.68 -8.12
N PHE A 87 -22.46 -10.52 -7.10
CA PHE A 87 -21.47 -9.44 -7.02
C PHE A 87 -20.28 -9.58 -7.97
N THR A 88 -19.99 -10.80 -8.43
CA THR A 88 -19.00 -11.04 -9.50
C THR A 88 -19.33 -10.24 -10.75
N LYS A 89 -20.61 -10.12 -11.12
CA LYS A 89 -21.02 -9.30 -12.25
C LYS A 89 -20.67 -7.82 -12.01
N CYS A 90 -20.98 -7.32 -10.82
CA CYS A 90 -20.71 -5.94 -10.44
C CYS A 90 -19.21 -5.62 -10.43
N PHE A 91 -18.37 -6.57 -10.00
CA PHE A 91 -16.92 -6.43 -10.08
C PHE A 91 -16.43 -6.36 -11.53
N ASN A 92 -16.90 -7.26 -12.39
CA ASN A 92 -16.53 -7.27 -13.80
C ASN A 92 -16.94 -5.96 -14.50
N GLU A 93 -18.17 -5.48 -14.27
CA GLU A 93 -18.66 -4.20 -14.81
C GLU A 93 -17.78 -3.01 -14.41
N ARG A 94 -17.24 -3.02 -13.18
CA ARG A 94 -16.45 -1.89 -12.63
C ARG A 94 -14.95 -2.00 -12.88
N MET A 95 -14.43 -3.20 -13.11
CA MET A 95 -13.02 -3.43 -13.49
C MET A 95 -12.81 -3.38 -15.01
N MET A 96 -13.88 -3.35 -15.80
CA MET A 96 -13.78 -3.27 -17.25
C MET A 96 -13.04 -1.99 -17.69
N LEU A 97 -12.17 -2.16 -18.67
CA LEU A 97 -11.53 -1.06 -19.40
C LEU A 97 -12.13 -0.97 -20.80
N CYS A 98 -12.39 0.25 -21.25
CA CYS A 98 -12.86 0.57 -22.58
C CYS A 98 -11.71 1.15 -23.40
N TYR A 99 -11.38 0.53 -24.52
CA TYR A 99 -10.39 1.09 -25.44
C TYR A 99 -10.99 2.27 -26.20
N ASP A 100 -10.26 3.39 -26.20
CA ASP A 100 -10.56 4.60 -26.97
C ASP A 100 -9.57 4.68 -28.14
N ALA A 101 -10.10 4.50 -29.35
CA ALA A 101 -9.29 4.46 -30.57
C ALA A 101 -8.76 5.85 -30.99
N ASP A 102 -9.42 6.93 -30.59
CA ASP A 102 -8.97 8.29 -30.92
C ASP A 102 -7.78 8.70 -30.03
N LEU A 103 -7.76 8.21 -28.78
CA LEU A 103 -6.67 8.42 -27.83
C LEU A 103 -5.57 7.35 -27.88
N ASP A 104 -5.83 6.22 -28.54
CA ASP A 104 -5.03 5.00 -28.50
C ASP A 104 -4.70 4.54 -27.06
N ASP A 105 -5.70 4.61 -26.18
CA ASP A 105 -5.53 4.32 -24.76
C ASP A 105 -6.78 3.65 -24.15
N TYR A 106 -6.61 3.09 -22.96
CA TYR A 106 -7.69 2.47 -22.21
C TYR A 106 -8.23 3.41 -21.14
N GLN A 107 -9.54 3.60 -21.15
CA GLN A 107 -10.27 4.34 -20.13
C GLN A 107 -10.98 3.37 -19.18
N ASN A 108 -11.24 3.82 -17.95
CA ASN A 108 -12.14 3.10 -17.06
C ASN A 108 -13.54 3.01 -17.68
N ALA A 109 -14.33 2.02 -17.25
CA ALA A 109 -15.75 1.96 -17.59
C ALA A 109 -16.47 3.29 -17.27
N PRO A 110 -17.48 3.70 -18.07
CA PRO A 110 -18.20 4.94 -17.85
C PRO A 110 -18.74 5.10 -16.42
N GLY A 111 -18.42 6.25 -15.82
CA GLY A 111 -18.80 6.61 -14.44
C GLY A 111 -18.03 5.86 -13.34
N VAL A 112 -16.97 5.12 -13.69
CA VAL A 112 -16.08 4.46 -12.75
C VAL A 112 -14.74 5.19 -12.70
N GLN A 113 -14.31 5.54 -11.50
CA GLN A 113 -12.98 6.08 -11.24
C GLN A 113 -12.21 5.09 -10.39
N THR A 114 -10.99 4.75 -10.82
CA THR A 114 -10.11 3.83 -10.09
C THR A 114 -8.88 4.56 -9.54
N ARG A 115 -8.31 4.05 -8.44
CA ARG A 115 -7.03 4.51 -7.92
C ARG A 115 -6.27 3.43 -7.16
N VAL A 116 -4.95 3.54 -7.17
CA VAL A 116 -4.07 2.75 -6.30
C VAL A 116 -4.08 3.33 -4.89
N SER A 117 -4.32 2.48 -3.90
CA SER A 117 -4.25 2.88 -2.49
C SER A 117 -2.82 2.76 -1.95
N HIS A 118 -2.45 3.69 -1.05
CA HIS A 118 -1.22 3.63 -0.25
C HIS A 118 0.09 3.58 -1.06
N PHE A 119 0.18 4.28 -2.18
CA PHE A 119 1.44 4.40 -2.95
C PHE A 119 2.59 4.92 -2.06
N GLY A 120 3.79 4.35 -2.22
CA GLY A 120 4.95 4.64 -1.37
C GLY A 120 4.92 3.95 0.00
N SER A 121 3.93 3.09 0.27
CA SER A 121 3.83 2.28 1.48
C SER A 121 3.65 0.80 1.13
N THR A 122 4.05 -0.09 2.03
CA THR A 122 3.84 -1.54 1.89
C THR A 122 2.45 -2.01 2.33
N LYS A 123 1.61 -1.12 2.88
CA LYS A 123 0.31 -1.47 3.47
C LYS A 123 -0.65 -2.17 2.49
N SER A 124 -0.65 -1.76 1.22
CA SER A 124 -1.51 -2.36 0.18
C SER A 124 -0.95 -3.66 -0.41
N LEU A 125 0.33 -3.98 -0.11
CA LEU A 125 1.03 -5.18 -0.56
C LEU A 125 1.00 -6.30 0.49
N LEU A 126 1.01 -5.94 1.78
CA LEU A 126 1.06 -6.90 2.89
C LEU A 126 -0.18 -7.79 2.94
N TYR A 127 -1.36 -7.21 2.68
CA TYR A 127 -2.63 -7.92 2.67
C TYR A 127 -3.54 -7.34 1.60
N LEU A 128 -4.07 -8.17 0.71
CA LEU A 128 -5.07 -7.74 -0.26
C LEU A 128 -6.43 -7.49 0.41
N ASP A 129 -6.80 -8.34 1.36
CA ASP A 129 -7.88 -8.07 2.31
C ASP A 129 -7.39 -8.16 3.78
N PRO A 130 -7.33 -7.03 4.50
CA PRO A 130 -7.05 -7.00 5.93
C PRO A 130 -8.03 -7.78 6.81
N SER A 131 -9.23 -8.11 6.32
CA SER A 131 -10.16 -8.98 7.04
C SER A 131 -9.70 -10.45 7.06
N LEU A 132 -8.87 -10.85 6.08
CA LEU A 132 -8.37 -12.21 5.89
C LEU A 132 -6.92 -12.40 6.38
N ARG A 133 -6.44 -11.55 7.30
CA ARG A 133 -5.06 -11.60 7.85
C ARG A 133 -4.63 -12.97 8.37
N TYR A 134 -5.57 -13.80 8.81
CA TYR A 134 -5.30 -15.13 9.38
C TYR A 134 -5.43 -16.27 8.37
N SER A 135 -6.00 -16.04 7.18
CA SER A 135 -6.25 -17.11 6.20
C SER A 135 -5.14 -17.23 5.15
N LEU A 136 -4.35 -16.18 4.92
CA LEU A 136 -3.20 -16.22 4.02
C LEU A 136 -1.91 -16.25 4.86
N TYR A 137 -1.43 -17.46 5.12
CA TYR A 137 -0.14 -17.76 5.75
C TYR A 137 1.02 -17.36 4.81
N SER A 138 1.16 -16.06 4.53
CA SER A 138 2.31 -15.45 3.85
C SER A 138 2.29 -13.94 4.08
N SER A 139 2.45 -13.52 5.33
CA SER A 139 2.80 -12.12 5.67
C SER A 139 4.31 -11.88 5.64
N ASN A 140 5.10 -12.85 5.20
CA ASN A 140 6.51 -12.63 4.91
C ASN A 140 6.56 -12.16 3.46
N ILE A 141 6.94 -10.89 3.25
CA ILE A 141 7.49 -10.46 1.98
C ILE A 141 8.75 -11.31 1.79
N ILE A 142 8.61 -12.44 1.10
CA ILE A 142 9.76 -13.24 0.65
C ILE A 142 10.34 -12.44 -0.51
N CYS A 143 11.26 -11.53 -0.18
CA CYS A 143 12.30 -11.16 -1.11
C CYS A 143 13.17 -12.40 -1.27
N TYR A 144 13.15 -13.03 -2.44
CA TYR A 144 14.27 -13.86 -2.88
C TYR A 144 15.46 -12.98 -3.24
#